data_AF-A0A8S3QPK1-F1
#
_entry.id   AF-A0A8S3QPK1-F1
#
_cell.length_a   1.000
_cell.length_b   1.000
_cell.length_c   1.000
_cell.angle_alpha   90.00
_cell.angle_beta   90.00
_cell.angle_gamma   90.00
#
_symmetry.space_group_name_H-M   'P 1'
#
loop_
_entity.id
_entity.type
_entity.pdbx_description
1 polymer ?
#
loop_
_entity_poly.entity_id
_entity_poly.type
_entity_poly.pdbx_seq_one_letter_code
_entity_poly.pdbx_strand_id
1 'polypeptide(L)'
;MSFPCKACENVFKIGDKIVDYTSQYRYLGLTVSETLDYNISVNELITGSSRALGSLVSKYYSTDGFDYDTYTKLFESTVAPIMTYCAGVWGFKAYEGLDKLQNRAIRSFLGVGKFTPIPGMTGEMAWIPVSIRNHCQMIKLWCRIVNMHSERLPSRIYAWDCSFSRNHKDTWYNNIKSIMNESGLDTLFNSKCTDGLSTKFISNFAKDMLMQKYQITWEKAVEAMPKLRTYRDLNTTYSVQPYLKSGISRHERSAIARLRCGVFPLEIEKGRYRGVPADRRLCKVCRTGSVEDEKHFLLHCPTYSLQRNRMFMDCQQRYNCNFDNMSDMDKFKFLLSAGVKIVSKFITNISDIRTQTLMRKN
;
A
#
# COMPACT_ATOMS: atom_id res chain seq x y z
N MET A 1 -15.98 20.54 -24.21
CA MET A 1 -15.64 21.65 -25.12
C MET A 1 -14.13 21.78 -25.14
N SER A 2 -13.51 21.28 -26.19
CA SER A 2 -12.07 21.35 -26.43
C SER A 2 -11.73 22.75 -26.95
N PHE A 3 -10.96 23.51 -26.19
CA PHE A 3 -10.35 24.73 -26.71
C PHE A 3 -9.34 24.34 -27.79
N PRO A 4 -9.43 24.86 -29.02
CA PRO A 4 -8.41 24.60 -30.03
C PRO A 4 -7.11 25.28 -29.59
N CYS A 5 -6.04 24.49 -29.48
CA CYS A 5 -4.70 25.01 -29.30
C CYS A 5 -4.40 25.99 -30.45
N LYS A 6 -3.89 27.19 -30.14
CA LYS A 6 -3.45 28.15 -31.16
C LYS A 6 -2.40 27.45 -32.02
N ALA A 7 -2.76 27.06 -33.24
CA ALA A 7 -1.84 26.53 -34.23
C ALA A 7 -0.67 27.51 -34.33
N CYS A 8 0.53 27.06 -33.97
CA CYS A 8 1.74 27.84 -34.16
C CYS A 8 1.85 28.12 -35.66
N GLU A 9 1.97 29.39 -36.06
CA GLU A 9 1.98 29.81 -37.48
C GLU A 9 3.25 29.35 -38.23
N ASN A 10 4.21 28.76 -37.52
CA ASN A 10 5.46 28.32 -38.09
C ASN A 10 5.32 26.94 -38.75
N VAL A 11 5.87 26.76 -39.95
CA VAL A 11 5.93 25.44 -40.61
C VAL A 11 7.28 24.81 -40.32
N PHE A 12 7.30 23.76 -39.50
CA PHE A 12 8.53 22.99 -39.25
C PHE A 12 8.79 21.98 -40.37
N LYS A 13 10.04 21.84 -40.79
CA LYS A 13 10.46 20.87 -41.82
C LYS A 13 11.72 20.10 -41.41
N ILE A 14 11.81 18.83 -41.80
CA ILE A 14 13.02 18.02 -41.76
C ILE A 14 13.37 17.66 -43.21
N GLY A 15 14.37 18.33 -43.78
CA GLY A 15 14.58 18.33 -45.22
C GLY A 15 13.35 18.89 -45.93
N ASP A 16 12.79 18.12 -46.87
CA ASP A 16 11.58 18.51 -47.61
C ASP A 16 10.26 18.11 -46.93
N LYS A 17 10.32 17.36 -45.81
CA LYS A 17 9.12 16.87 -45.13
C LYS A 17 8.62 17.88 -44.10
N ILE A 18 7.36 18.28 -44.24
CA ILE A 18 6.64 19.06 -43.21
C ILE A 18 6.41 18.17 -41.99
N VAL A 19 6.69 18.71 -40.81
CA VAL A 19 6.45 18.04 -39.53
C VAL A 19 5.10 18.52 -39.01
N ASP A 20 4.14 17.59 -38.92
CA ASP A 20 2.80 17.88 -38.43
C ASP A 20 2.81 18.13 -36.92
N TYR A 21 2.00 19.10 -36.49
CA TYR A 21 1.70 19.31 -35.09
C TYR A 21 0.74 18.23 -34.59
N THR A 22 1.04 17.67 -33.43
CA THR A 22 0.12 16.77 -32.73
C THR A 22 -0.01 17.22 -31.27
N SER A 23 -1.22 17.14 -30.73
CA SER A 23 -1.49 17.43 -29.33
C SER A 23 -0.96 16.33 -28.40
N GLN A 24 -0.75 15.11 -28.93
CA GLN A 24 -0.21 13.97 -28.20
C GLN A 24 0.72 13.13 -29.08
N TYR A 25 1.83 12.68 -28.52
CA TYR A 25 2.80 11.84 -29.22
C TYR A 25 3.32 10.74 -28.30
N ARG A 26 3.33 9.50 -28.80
CA ARG A 26 3.85 8.35 -28.07
C ARG A 26 5.33 8.15 -28.41
N TYR A 27 6.21 8.43 -27.46
CA TYR A 27 7.64 8.26 -27.59
C TYR A 27 8.17 7.22 -26.60
N LEU A 28 8.77 6.15 -27.12
CA LEU A 28 9.31 5.04 -26.32
C LEU A 28 8.31 4.51 -25.27
N GLY A 29 7.02 4.47 -25.61
CA GLY A 29 5.97 3.97 -24.71
C GLY A 29 5.44 4.98 -23.68
N LEU A 30 5.92 6.23 -23.67
CA LEU A 30 5.35 7.34 -22.92
C LEU A 30 4.56 8.26 -23.87
N THR A 31 3.30 8.53 -23.55
CA THR A 31 2.46 9.48 -24.28
C THR A 31 2.63 10.88 -23.70
N VAL A 32 3.29 11.75 -24.46
CA VAL A 32 3.55 13.15 -24.09
C VAL A 32 2.47 14.01 -24.74
N SER A 33 1.83 14.87 -23.95
CA SER A 33 0.89 15.88 -24.45
C SER A 33 1.58 17.22 -24.66
N GLU A 34 0.98 18.10 -25.47
CA GLU A 34 1.49 19.45 -25.73
C GLU A 34 1.62 20.31 -24.46
N THR A 35 0.82 20.01 -23.42
CA THR A 35 0.87 20.66 -22.11
C THR A 35 1.74 19.95 -21.09
N LEU A 36 2.41 18.86 -21.49
CA LEU A 36 3.18 17.97 -20.61
C LEU A 36 2.35 17.41 -19.44
N ASP A 37 1.04 17.25 -19.61
CA ASP A 37 0.22 16.48 -18.69
C ASP A 37 0.46 14.98 -18.89
N TYR A 38 1.10 14.37 -17.88
CA TYR A 38 1.40 12.94 -17.84
C TYR A 38 0.23 12.06 -17.35
N ASN A 39 -0.93 12.61 -16.99
CA ASN A 39 -2.09 11.83 -16.57
C ASN A 39 -2.49 10.78 -17.62
N ILE A 40 -2.42 11.14 -18.91
CA ILE A 40 -2.72 10.23 -20.02
C ILE A 40 -1.77 9.02 -19.98
N SER A 41 -0.45 9.28 -19.95
CA SER A 41 0.58 8.24 -19.81
C SER A 41 0.36 7.37 -18.58
N VAL A 42 0.14 7.98 -17.41
CA VAL A 42 -0.02 7.25 -16.16
C VAL A 42 -1.28 6.37 -16.21
N ASN A 43 -2.36 6.82 -16.83
CA ASN A 43 -3.57 6.00 -17.03
C ASN A 43 -3.32 4.79 -17.96
N GLU A 44 -2.51 4.95 -19.01
CA GLU A 44 -2.08 3.83 -19.85
C GLU A 44 -1.25 2.81 -19.04
N LEU A 45 -0.31 3.29 -18.21
CA LEU A 45 0.49 2.45 -17.31
C LEU A 45 -0.36 1.74 -16.26
N ILE A 46 -1.35 2.41 -15.66
CA ILE A 46 -2.31 1.81 -14.73
C ILE A 46 -3.07 0.69 -15.43
N THR A 47 -3.52 0.92 -16.67
CA THR A 47 -4.27 -0.09 -17.44
C THR A 47 -3.40 -1.32 -17.72
N GLY A 48 -2.15 -1.11 -18.17
CA GLY A 48 -1.19 -2.19 -18.37
C GLY A 48 -0.87 -2.96 -17.08
N SER A 49 -0.59 -2.24 -16.01
CA SER A 49 -0.28 -2.80 -14.69
C SER A 49 -1.47 -3.54 -14.08
N SER A 50 -2.70 -3.08 -14.34
CA SER A 50 -3.94 -3.74 -13.90
C SER A 50 -4.15 -5.09 -14.58
N ARG A 51 -3.79 -5.22 -15.86
CA ARG A 51 -3.79 -6.51 -16.57
C ARG A 51 -2.75 -7.47 -15.96
N ALA A 52 -1.52 -6.99 -15.75
CA ALA A 52 -0.48 -7.79 -15.11
C ALA A 52 -0.87 -8.26 -13.70
N LEU A 53 -1.48 -7.35 -12.90
CA LEU A 53 -2.02 -7.69 -11.60
C LEU A 53 -3.14 -8.73 -11.69
N GLY A 54 -4.01 -8.63 -12.71
CA GLY A 54 -5.04 -9.63 -12.98
C GLY A 54 -4.46 -11.03 -13.17
N SER A 55 -3.40 -11.16 -13.98
CA SER A 55 -2.68 -12.42 -14.18
C SER A 55 -2.03 -12.93 -12.89
N LEU A 56 -1.35 -12.06 -12.13
CA LEU A 56 -0.77 -12.42 -10.83
C LEU A 56 -1.83 -12.94 -9.85
N VAL A 57 -2.94 -12.23 -9.70
CA VAL A 57 -4.03 -12.59 -8.79
C VAL A 57 -4.72 -13.88 -9.24
N SER A 58 -4.94 -14.07 -10.53
CA SER A 58 -5.47 -15.31 -11.10
C SER A 58 -4.56 -16.50 -10.75
N LYS A 59 -3.25 -16.36 -10.99
CA LYS A 59 -2.29 -17.42 -10.67
C LYS A 59 -2.25 -17.71 -9.18
N TYR A 60 -2.19 -16.66 -8.36
CA TYR A 60 -2.25 -16.75 -6.90
C TYR A 60 -3.48 -17.53 -6.41
N TYR A 61 -4.66 -17.31 -6.99
CA TYR A 61 -5.85 -18.07 -6.61
C TYR A 61 -5.86 -19.50 -7.16
N SER A 62 -5.33 -19.74 -8.36
CA SER A 62 -5.24 -21.08 -8.95
C SER A 62 -4.33 -22.04 -8.19
N THR A 63 -3.41 -21.53 -7.36
CA THR A 63 -2.46 -22.31 -6.56
C THR A 63 -2.81 -22.32 -5.07
N ASP A 64 -4.03 -21.93 -4.70
CA ASP A 64 -4.47 -21.72 -3.31
C ASP A 64 -3.60 -20.74 -2.49
N GLY A 65 -2.96 -19.80 -3.20
CA GLY A 65 -2.15 -18.74 -2.65
C GLY A 65 -0.63 -18.99 -2.72
N PHE A 66 0.12 -17.97 -2.31
CA PHE A 66 1.56 -18.01 -2.06
C PHE A 66 1.85 -17.39 -0.69
N ASP A 67 3.06 -17.61 -0.18
CA ASP A 67 3.59 -16.84 0.93
C ASP A 67 3.81 -15.36 0.55
N TYR A 68 4.03 -14.53 1.57
CA TYR A 68 4.24 -13.09 1.42
C TYR A 68 5.43 -12.74 0.52
N ASP A 69 6.56 -13.44 0.66
CA ASP A 69 7.79 -13.11 -0.04
C ASP A 69 7.67 -13.46 -1.53
N THR A 70 7.08 -14.61 -1.85
CA THR A 70 6.76 -15.01 -3.23
C THR A 70 5.78 -14.04 -3.88
N TYR A 71 4.68 -13.70 -3.20
CA TYR A 71 3.69 -12.77 -3.75
C TYR A 71 4.28 -11.36 -3.98
N THR A 72 5.06 -10.86 -3.01
CA THR A 72 5.76 -9.58 -3.12
C THR A 72 6.76 -9.61 -4.26
N LYS A 73 7.56 -10.66 -4.38
CA LYS A 73 8.54 -10.79 -5.46
C LYS A 73 7.88 -10.79 -6.84
N LEU A 74 6.76 -11.51 -6.99
CA LEU A 74 6.00 -11.52 -8.24
C LEU A 74 5.41 -10.15 -8.56
N PHE A 75 4.82 -9.46 -7.59
CA PHE A 75 4.34 -8.10 -7.77
C PHE A 75 5.46 -7.14 -8.22
N GLU A 76 6.60 -7.18 -7.53
CA GLU A 76 7.76 -6.32 -7.82
C GLU A 76 8.43 -6.63 -9.16
N SER A 77 8.31 -7.86 -9.65
CA SER A 77 8.93 -8.28 -10.91
C SER A 77 8.01 -8.16 -12.12
N THR A 78 6.68 -8.14 -11.93
CA THR A 78 5.72 -8.20 -13.04
C THR A 78 4.78 -7.00 -13.13
N VAL A 79 4.40 -6.40 -11.99
CA VAL A 79 3.44 -5.28 -11.94
C VAL A 79 4.17 -3.96 -11.74
N ALA A 80 5.04 -3.90 -10.73
CA ALA A 80 5.75 -2.67 -10.38
C ALA A 80 6.58 -2.07 -11.53
N PRO A 81 7.28 -2.85 -12.39
CA PRO A 81 8.06 -2.28 -13.48
C PRO A 81 7.22 -1.53 -14.51
N ILE A 82 6.00 -2.02 -14.79
CA ILE A 82 5.04 -1.33 -15.67
C ILE A 82 4.54 -0.06 -14.97
N MET A 83 4.18 -0.19 -13.70
CA MET A 83 3.62 0.88 -12.88
C MET A 83 4.56 2.09 -12.75
N THR A 84 5.86 1.86 -12.69
CA THR A 84 6.89 2.91 -12.50
C THR A 84 7.67 3.21 -13.78
N TYR A 85 7.20 2.74 -14.94
CA TYR A 85 7.90 2.94 -16.21
C TYR A 85 8.06 4.43 -16.50
N CYS A 86 9.28 4.88 -16.80
CA CYS A 86 9.63 6.29 -17.00
C CYS A 86 9.30 7.25 -15.83
N ALA A 87 9.07 6.75 -14.61
CA ALA A 87 8.73 7.58 -13.45
C ALA A 87 9.78 8.63 -13.11
N GLY A 88 11.02 8.51 -13.60
CA GLY A 88 12.02 9.58 -13.49
C GLY A 88 11.59 10.91 -14.14
N VAL A 89 10.70 10.86 -15.14
CA VAL A 89 10.22 12.04 -15.87
C VAL A 89 8.93 12.60 -15.26
N TRP A 90 7.95 11.74 -14.95
CA TRP A 90 6.60 12.15 -14.57
C TRP A 90 6.26 11.92 -13.09
N GLY A 91 7.15 11.25 -12.35
CA GLY A 91 6.89 10.70 -11.02
C GLY A 91 6.93 11.69 -9.87
N PHE A 92 6.77 12.99 -10.13
CA PHE A 92 6.96 14.06 -9.15
C PHE A 92 5.77 14.31 -8.23
N LYS A 93 4.61 13.74 -8.55
CA LYS A 93 3.40 13.85 -7.75
C LYS A 93 2.77 12.49 -7.51
N ALA A 94 1.89 12.44 -6.52
CA ALA A 94 1.06 11.26 -6.28
C ALA A 94 -0.01 11.13 -7.37
N TYR A 95 -0.29 9.89 -7.78
CA TYR A 95 -1.35 9.55 -8.72
C TYR A 95 -2.26 8.52 -8.05
N GLU A 96 -3.48 8.95 -7.70
CA GLU A 96 -4.44 8.14 -6.93
C GLU A 96 -4.74 6.78 -7.60
N GLY A 97 -4.72 6.73 -8.93
CA GLY A 97 -4.93 5.47 -9.68
C GLY A 97 -3.84 4.41 -9.43
N LEU A 98 -2.59 4.82 -9.21
CA LEU A 98 -1.49 3.92 -8.86
C LEU A 98 -1.66 3.39 -7.43
N ASP A 99 -2.05 4.26 -6.48
CA ASP A 99 -2.31 3.85 -5.10
C ASP A 99 -3.50 2.88 -5.03
N LYS A 100 -4.57 3.14 -5.79
CA LYS A 100 -5.72 2.23 -5.94
C LYS A 100 -5.28 0.86 -6.47
N LEU A 101 -4.35 0.82 -7.43
CA LEU A 101 -3.83 -0.43 -7.98
C LEU A 101 -3.00 -1.21 -6.94
N GLN A 102 -2.06 -0.55 -6.24
CA GLN A 102 -1.29 -1.18 -5.16
C GLN A 102 -2.23 -1.69 -4.05
N ASN A 103 -3.21 -0.87 -3.65
CA ASN A 103 -4.23 -1.25 -2.67
C ASN A 103 -5.03 -2.48 -3.11
N ARG A 104 -5.37 -2.61 -4.39
CA ARG A 104 -6.02 -3.81 -4.92
C ARG A 104 -5.14 -5.05 -4.77
N ALA A 105 -3.84 -4.93 -5.04
CA ALA A 105 -2.89 -6.03 -4.88
C ALA A 105 -2.71 -6.45 -3.42
N ILE A 106 -2.73 -5.50 -2.48
CA ILE A 106 -2.67 -5.81 -1.05
C ILE A 106 -3.97 -6.50 -0.60
N ARG A 107 -5.14 -6.01 -1.03
CA ARG A 107 -6.45 -6.63 -0.72
C ARG A 107 -6.52 -8.09 -1.15
N SER A 108 -6.07 -8.41 -2.37
CA SER A 108 -6.12 -9.79 -2.88
C SER A 108 -5.23 -10.73 -2.07
N PHE A 109 -4.05 -10.27 -1.64
CA PHE A 109 -3.16 -11.07 -0.81
C PHE A 109 -3.70 -11.28 0.61
N LEU A 110 -4.10 -10.20 1.29
CA LEU A 110 -4.67 -10.29 2.64
C LEU A 110 -6.02 -11.00 2.64
N GLY A 111 -6.74 -11.04 1.52
CA GLY A 111 -8.08 -11.60 1.42
C GLY A 111 -9.11 -10.74 2.14
N VAL A 112 -9.00 -9.41 2.03
CA VAL A 112 -9.89 -8.44 2.69
C VAL A 112 -10.71 -7.63 1.68
N GLY A 113 -11.87 -7.14 2.11
CA GLY A 113 -12.84 -6.47 1.23
C GLY A 113 -12.53 -5.00 0.94
N LYS A 114 -13.37 -4.37 0.09
CA LYS A 114 -13.25 -2.95 -0.28
C LYS A 114 -13.42 -1.97 0.88
N PHE A 115 -14.11 -2.38 1.94
CA PHE A 115 -14.40 -1.56 3.13
C PHE A 115 -13.31 -1.62 4.21
N THR A 116 -12.22 -2.35 3.96
CA THR A 116 -11.07 -2.39 4.85
C THR A 116 -10.35 -1.03 4.85
N PRO A 117 -10.10 -0.45 6.03
CA PRO A 117 -9.25 0.72 6.17
C PRO A 117 -7.93 0.60 5.40
N ILE A 118 -7.64 1.59 4.55
CA ILE A 118 -6.37 1.64 3.82
C ILE A 118 -5.19 1.65 4.81
N PRO A 119 -5.16 2.49 5.86
CA PRO A 119 -4.01 2.53 6.77
C PRO A 119 -3.72 1.17 7.43
N GLY A 120 -4.74 0.47 7.93
CA GLY A 120 -4.56 -0.87 8.50
C GLY A 120 -3.99 -1.85 7.47
N MET A 121 -4.60 -1.91 6.29
CA MET A 121 -4.18 -2.80 5.21
C MET A 121 -2.74 -2.52 4.72
N THR A 122 -2.37 -1.26 4.49
CA THR A 122 -1.01 -0.91 4.06
C THR A 122 0.00 -1.16 5.16
N GLY A 123 -0.38 -0.91 6.43
CA GLY A 123 0.45 -1.20 7.59
C GLY A 123 0.71 -2.70 7.78
N GLU A 124 -0.28 -3.55 7.49
CA GLU A 124 -0.14 -5.02 7.52
C GLU A 124 0.95 -5.49 6.54
N MET A 125 0.89 -5.03 5.30
CA MET A 125 1.77 -5.46 4.21
C MET A 125 3.12 -4.74 4.22
N ALA A 126 3.15 -3.52 4.75
CA ALA A 126 4.30 -2.61 4.78
C ALA A 126 5.07 -2.47 3.46
N TRP A 127 4.36 -2.54 2.33
CA TRP A 127 4.95 -2.24 1.04
C TRP A 127 5.30 -0.76 0.91
N ILE A 128 6.37 -0.47 0.17
CA ILE A 128 6.77 0.90 -0.18
C ILE A 128 5.64 1.52 -1.02
N PRO A 129 5.10 2.69 -0.63
CA PRO A 129 4.13 3.44 -1.42
C PRO A 129 4.62 3.75 -2.84
N VAL A 130 3.71 3.78 -3.82
CA VAL A 130 4.09 4.02 -5.22
C VAL A 130 4.75 5.39 -5.42
N SER A 131 4.27 6.42 -4.73
CA SER A 131 4.87 7.77 -4.77
C SER A 131 6.35 7.75 -4.40
N ILE A 132 6.72 7.05 -3.32
CA ILE A 132 8.12 6.92 -2.89
C ILE A 132 8.93 6.13 -3.93
N ARG A 133 8.37 5.07 -4.53
CA ARG A 133 9.03 4.33 -5.63
C ARG A 133 9.32 5.27 -6.80
N ASN A 134 8.38 6.13 -7.17
CA ASN A 134 8.52 7.10 -8.26
C ASN A 134 9.57 8.17 -7.92
N HIS A 135 9.55 8.73 -6.71
CA HIS A 135 10.55 9.69 -6.24
C HIS A 135 11.97 9.10 -6.31
N CYS A 136 12.15 7.83 -5.92
CA CYS A 136 13.43 7.15 -6.10
C CYS A 136 13.87 7.06 -7.57
N GLN A 137 12.95 6.87 -8.53
CA GLN A 137 13.29 6.89 -9.95
C GLN A 137 13.70 8.28 -10.43
N MET A 138 13.06 9.33 -9.94
CA MET A 138 13.46 10.71 -10.23
C MET A 138 14.85 11.03 -9.70
N ILE A 139 15.15 10.64 -8.47
CA ILE A 139 16.47 10.83 -7.86
C ILE A 139 17.54 10.08 -8.64
N LYS A 140 17.26 8.84 -9.09
CA LYS A 140 18.19 8.08 -9.94
C LYS A 140 18.44 8.77 -11.28
N LEU A 141 17.39 9.31 -11.91
CA LEU A 141 17.53 10.06 -13.16
C LEU A 141 18.37 11.33 -12.93
N TRP A 142 18.12 12.07 -11.86
CA TRP A 142 18.90 13.24 -11.48
C TRP A 142 20.38 12.90 -11.29
N CYS A 143 20.70 11.87 -10.49
CA CYS A 143 22.08 11.41 -10.29
C CYS A 143 22.77 11.08 -11.61
N ARG A 144 22.04 10.52 -12.59
CA ARG A 144 22.57 10.23 -13.91
C ARG A 144 22.86 11.51 -14.68
N ILE A 145 21.92 12.46 -14.71
CA ILE A 145 22.02 13.71 -15.48
C ILE A 145 23.18 14.57 -14.99
N VAL A 146 23.34 14.75 -13.68
CA VAL A 146 24.41 15.61 -13.13
C VAL A 146 25.81 15.06 -13.38
N ASN A 147 25.94 13.76 -13.63
CA ASN A 147 27.19 13.11 -13.99
C ASN A 147 27.41 12.94 -15.51
N MET A 148 26.47 13.39 -16.35
CA MET A 148 26.64 13.35 -17.81
C MET A 148 27.47 14.55 -18.29
N HIS A 149 28.29 14.32 -19.33
CA HIS A 149 29.03 15.38 -20.01
C HIS A 149 28.11 16.55 -20.44
N SER A 150 28.58 17.79 -20.32
CA SER A 150 27.78 19.00 -20.53
C SER A 150 27.18 19.12 -21.94
N GLU A 151 27.82 18.52 -22.95
CA GLU A 151 27.35 18.52 -24.35
C GLU A 151 26.15 17.59 -24.59
N ARG A 152 25.92 16.62 -23.70
CA ARG A 152 24.79 15.69 -23.80
C ARG A 152 23.48 16.47 -23.70
N LEU A 153 22.53 16.17 -24.59
CA LEU A 153 21.20 16.79 -24.60
C LEU A 153 20.51 16.81 -23.22
N PRO A 154 20.46 15.71 -22.43
CA PRO A 154 19.88 15.75 -21.09
C PRO A 154 20.54 16.76 -20.14
N SER A 155 21.87 16.90 -20.18
CA SER A 155 22.60 17.87 -19.35
C SER A 155 22.28 19.30 -19.76
N ARG A 156 22.22 19.56 -21.09
CA ARG A 156 21.83 20.87 -21.63
C ARG A 156 20.40 21.25 -21.25
N ILE A 157 19.46 20.29 -21.38
CA ILE A 157 18.06 20.49 -21.01
C ILE A 157 17.91 20.73 -19.51
N TYR A 158 18.64 20.00 -18.67
CA TYR A 158 18.61 20.22 -17.22
C TYR A 158 19.16 21.61 -16.83
N ALA A 159 20.25 22.05 -17.47
CA ALA A 159 20.79 23.40 -17.25
C ALA A 159 19.80 24.49 -17.69
N TRP A 160 19.11 24.29 -18.82
CA TRP A 160 18.03 25.16 -19.27
C TRP A 160 16.83 25.15 -18.32
N ASP A 161 16.37 23.98 -17.88
CA ASP A 161 15.23 23.86 -16.97
C ASP A 161 15.55 24.49 -15.59
N CYS A 162 16.82 24.43 -15.17
CA CYS A 162 17.32 25.14 -13.99
C CYS A 162 17.28 26.67 -14.13
N SER A 163 17.52 27.22 -15.33
CA SER A 163 17.41 28.68 -15.55
C SER A 163 15.95 29.10 -15.71
N PHE A 164 15.16 28.28 -16.41
CA PHE A 164 13.72 28.46 -16.63
C PHE A 164 12.93 28.42 -15.32
N SER A 165 13.30 27.54 -14.38
CA SER A 165 12.63 27.38 -13.08
C SER A 165 12.67 28.61 -12.17
N ARG A 166 13.51 29.60 -12.47
CA ARG A 166 13.57 30.89 -11.73
C ARG A 166 12.29 31.70 -11.88
N ASN A 167 11.64 31.60 -13.04
CA ASN A 167 10.43 32.36 -13.36
C ASN A 167 9.18 31.45 -13.44
N HIS A 168 9.37 30.12 -13.41
CA HIS A 168 8.29 29.14 -13.58
C HIS A 168 8.33 28.11 -12.45
N LYS A 169 7.20 27.96 -11.73
CA LYS A 169 7.11 27.03 -10.60
C LYS A 169 7.02 25.58 -11.06
N ASP A 170 6.24 25.29 -12.10
CA ASP A 170 5.93 23.94 -12.56
C ASP A 170 6.97 23.41 -13.56
N THR A 171 8.20 23.21 -13.06
CA THR A 171 9.33 22.67 -13.85
C THR A 171 9.81 21.34 -13.29
N TRP A 172 10.46 20.52 -14.12
CA TRP A 172 11.03 19.26 -13.65
C TRP A 172 12.09 19.52 -12.57
N TYR A 173 12.90 20.57 -12.72
CA TYR A 173 13.92 21.03 -11.78
C TYR A 173 13.34 21.35 -10.40
N ASN A 174 12.27 22.14 -10.32
CA ASN A 174 11.63 22.46 -9.03
C ASN A 174 10.99 21.23 -8.38
N ASN A 175 10.42 20.35 -9.20
CA ASN A 175 9.83 19.10 -8.75
C ASN A 175 10.89 18.17 -8.11
N ILE A 176 12.02 17.92 -8.78
CA ILE A 176 13.10 17.12 -8.19
C ILE A 176 13.72 17.84 -6.98
N LYS A 177 13.84 19.17 -7.01
CA LYS A 177 14.33 19.96 -5.86
C LYS A 177 13.46 19.74 -4.62
N SER A 178 12.13 19.76 -4.77
CA SER A 178 11.20 19.47 -3.65
C SER A 178 11.44 18.07 -3.08
N ILE A 179 11.55 17.07 -3.95
CA ILE A 179 11.78 15.68 -3.54
C ILE A 179 13.12 15.53 -2.80
N MET A 180 14.19 16.19 -3.28
CA MET A 180 15.51 16.15 -2.64
C MET A 180 15.46 16.82 -1.27
N ASN A 181 14.80 17.98 -1.16
CA ASN A 181 14.58 18.66 0.13
C ASN A 181 13.76 17.79 1.09
N GLU A 182 12.69 17.16 0.59
CA GLU A 182 11.88 16.22 1.37
C GLU A 182 12.68 14.99 1.83
N SER A 183 13.72 14.63 1.07
CA SER A 183 14.60 13.51 1.39
C SER A 183 15.81 13.90 2.24
N GLY A 184 15.97 15.18 2.63
CA GLY A 184 17.14 15.68 3.36
C GLY A 184 18.44 15.71 2.53
N LEU A 185 18.31 15.87 1.21
CA LEU A 185 19.40 15.89 0.22
C LEU A 185 19.54 17.26 -0.45
N ASP A 186 19.11 18.33 0.20
CA ASP A 186 19.14 19.70 -0.34
C ASP A 186 20.58 20.18 -0.62
N THR A 187 21.52 19.89 0.28
CA THR A 187 22.95 20.25 0.13
C THR A 187 23.55 19.59 -1.10
N LEU A 188 23.33 18.27 -1.26
CA LEU A 188 23.76 17.49 -2.41
C LEU A 188 23.09 17.96 -3.71
N PHE A 189 21.81 18.31 -3.66
CA PHE A 189 21.12 18.84 -4.83
C PHE A 189 21.72 20.19 -5.28
N ASN A 190 22.03 21.06 -4.31
CA ASN A 190 22.59 22.39 -4.58
C ASN A 190 24.04 22.33 -5.08
N SER A 191 24.84 21.32 -4.71
CA SER A 191 26.18 21.10 -5.28
C SER A 191 26.12 20.68 -6.75
N LYS A 192 24.94 20.26 -7.25
CA LYS A 192 24.71 19.77 -8.63
C LYS A 192 25.66 18.65 -9.02
N CYS A 193 26.04 17.83 -8.06
CA CYS A 193 27.04 16.77 -8.14
C CYS A 193 26.59 15.62 -7.22
N THR A 194 27.08 14.40 -7.45
CA THR A 194 26.85 13.29 -6.52
C THR A 194 27.92 13.18 -5.43
N ASP A 195 28.92 14.06 -5.42
CA ASP A 195 30.02 14.14 -4.44
C ASP A 195 30.73 12.79 -4.22
N GLY A 196 30.93 12.04 -5.31
CA GLY A 196 31.53 10.69 -5.28
C GLY A 196 30.62 9.58 -4.70
N LEU A 197 29.42 9.91 -4.23
CA LEU A 197 28.44 8.95 -3.72
C LEU A 197 27.79 8.16 -4.86
N SER A 198 27.60 6.85 -4.63
CA SER A 198 26.90 6.02 -5.59
C SER A 198 25.40 6.38 -5.69
N THR A 199 24.83 6.30 -6.89
CA THR A 199 23.38 6.49 -7.11
C THR A 199 22.54 5.55 -6.24
N LYS A 200 23.03 4.33 -5.97
CA LYS A 200 22.37 3.36 -5.10
C LYS A 200 22.30 3.87 -3.66
N PHE A 201 23.41 4.41 -3.14
CA PHE A 201 23.46 5.00 -1.80
C PHE A 201 22.48 6.16 -1.67
N ILE A 202 22.55 7.14 -2.58
CA ILE A 202 21.67 8.33 -2.57
C ILE A 202 20.19 7.91 -2.63
N SER A 203 19.84 7.01 -3.55
CA SER A 203 18.46 6.54 -3.70
C SER A 203 17.96 5.76 -2.47
N ASN A 204 18.82 4.99 -1.79
CA ASN A 204 18.44 4.25 -0.60
C ASN A 204 18.26 5.20 0.60
N PHE A 205 19.20 6.13 0.80
CA PHE A 205 19.07 7.16 1.83
C PHE A 205 17.77 7.96 1.66
N ALA A 206 17.50 8.44 0.45
CA ALA A 206 16.27 9.18 0.17
C ALA A 206 15.01 8.34 0.43
N LYS A 207 15.02 7.07 0.01
CA LYS A 207 13.92 6.14 0.29
C LYS A 207 13.66 6.03 1.79
N ASP A 208 14.71 5.87 2.61
CA ASP A 208 14.58 5.70 4.05
C ASP A 208 14.02 6.97 4.71
N MET A 209 14.49 8.15 4.29
CA MET A 209 13.97 9.44 4.78
C MET A 209 12.50 9.68 4.39
N LEU A 210 12.13 9.36 3.14
CA LEU A 210 10.74 9.45 2.67
C LEU A 210 9.83 8.45 3.39
N MET A 211 10.33 7.24 3.67
CA MET A 211 9.59 6.21 4.43
C MET A 211 9.35 6.63 5.88
N GLN A 212 10.32 7.27 6.54
CA GLN A 212 10.13 7.82 7.90
C GLN A 212 9.02 8.87 7.92
N LYS A 213 9.02 9.80 6.96
CA LYS A 213 7.94 10.80 6.84
C LYS A 213 6.59 10.15 6.57
N TYR A 214 6.54 9.17 5.68
CA TYR A 214 5.32 8.43 5.38
C TYR A 214 4.79 7.67 6.61
N GLN A 215 5.68 7.08 7.42
CA GLN A 215 5.28 6.39 8.64
C GLN A 215 4.57 7.33 9.62
N ILE A 216 5.06 8.56 9.80
CA ILE A 216 4.39 9.57 10.64
C ILE A 216 2.99 9.90 10.12
N THR A 217 2.84 10.07 8.79
CA THR A 217 1.52 10.31 8.19
C THR A 217 0.58 9.11 8.36
N TRP A 218 1.13 7.91 8.20
CA TRP A 218 0.39 6.66 8.37
C TRP A 218 -0.08 6.45 9.82
N GLU A 219 0.77 6.72 10.81
CA GLU A 219 0.44 6.64 12.25
C GLU A 219 -0.75 7.55 12.58
N LYS A 220 -0.69 8.82 12.14
CA LYS A 220 -1.80 9.78 12.30
C LYS A 220 -3.10 9.27 11.65
N ALA A 221 -3.01 8.66 10.46
CA ALA A 221 -4.16 8.11 9.76
C ALA A 221 -4.76 6.89 10.48
N VAL A 222 -3.92 6.07 11.12
CA VAL A 222 -4.36 4.95 11.96
C VAL A 222 -5.05 5.46 13.23
N GLU A 223 -4.44 6.43 13.91
CA GLU A 223 -4.98 7.04 15.13
C GLU A 223 -6.33 7.71 14.92
N ALA A 224 -6.49 8.43 13.81
CA ALA A 224 -7.72 9.13 13.47
C ALA A 224 -8.90 8.20 13.13
N MET A 225 -8.70 6.89 12.99
CA MET A 225 -9.72 5.96 12.50
C MET A 225 -10.25 5.04 13.62
N PRO A 226 -11.47 5.27 14.15
CA PRO A 226 -12.03 4.48 15.27
C PRO A 226 -12.15 2.97 14.99
N LYS A 227 -12.32 2.60 13.70
CA LYS A 227 -12.40 1.20 13.27
C LYS A 227 -11.12 0.42 13.56
N LEU A 228 -9.96 1.09 13.58
CA LEU A 228 -8.65 0.48 13.78
C LEU A 228 -8.26 0.32 15.25
N ARG A 229 -9.23 0.35 16.20
CA ARG A 229 -8.97 0.14 17.64
C ARG A 229 -8.12 -1.10 17.92
N THR A 230 -8.48 -2.24 17.34
CA THR A 230 -7.76 -3.51 17.48
C THR A 230 -6.38 -3.44 16.86
N TYR A 231 -6.27 -2.84 15.67
CA TYR A 231 -5.01 -2.66 14.98
C TYR A 231 -4.02 -1.85 15.82
N ARG A 232 -4.45 -0.72 16.39
CA ARG A 232 -3.61 0.15 17.24
C ARG A 232 -3.03 -0.58 18.46
N ASP A 233 -3.82 -1.44 19.08
CA ASP A 233 -3.36 -2.22 20.24
C ASP A 233 -2.28 -3.26 19.86
N LEU A 234 -2.24 -3.68 18.60
CA LEU A 234 -1.36 -4.73 18.08
C LEU A 234 -0.13 -4.19 17.33
N ASN A 235 -0.23 -3.00 16.76
CA ASN A 235 0.71 -2.46 15.80
C ASN A 235 1.19 -1.08 16.22
N THR A 236 2.50 -0.97 16.41
CA THR A 236 3.17 0.30 16.76
C THR A 236 4.06 0.83 15.65
N THR A 237 4.34 0.03 14.61
CA THR A 237 5.25 0.41 13.51
C THR A 237 4.71 0.00 12.15
N TYR A 238 5.13 0.72 11.10
CA TYR A 238 4.86 0.36 9.71
C TYR A 238 5.80 -0.76 9.26
N SER A 239 5.47 -2.00 9.62
CA SER A 239 6.29 -3.18 9.37
C SER A 239 5.47 -4.38 8.89
N VAL A 240 6.10 -5.27 8.12
CA VAL A 240 5.43 -6.47 7.61
C VAL A 240 5.00 -7.32 8.80
N GLN A 241 3.72 -7.66 8.86
CA GLN A 241 3.22 -8.41 10.02
C GLN A 241 3.70 -9.87 10.01
N PRO A 242 4.24 -10.38 11.14
CA PRO A 242 4.89 -11.71 11.17
C PRO A 242 4.01 -12.87 10.69
N TYR A 243 2.69 -12.79 10.91
CA TYR A 243 1.77 -13.85 10.51
C TYR A 243 1.64 -14.00 8.99
N LEU A 244 1.94 -12.94 8.21
CA LEU A 244 1.96 -13.00 6.75
C LEU A 244 3.06 -13.93 6.22
N LYS A 245 4.11 -14.16 7.03
CA LYS A 245 5.23 -15.06 6.74
C LYS A 245 5.13 -16.40 7.48
N SER A 246 4.04 -16.65 8.21
CA SER A 246 3.94 -17.81 9.11
C SER A 246 3.44 -19.08 8.44
N GLY A 247 3.26 -19.12 7.11
CA GLY A 247 2.82 -20.33 6.39
C GLY A 247 1.39 -20.79 6.73
N ILE A 248 0.52 -19.85 7.10
CA ILE A 248 -0.93 -20.12 7.26
C ILE A 248 -1.62 -20.07 5.89
N SER A 249 -2.75 -20.78 5.77
CA SER A 249 -3.54 -20.79 4.54
C SER A 249 -4.10 -19.40 4.20
N ARG A 250 -4.54 -19.23 2.95
CA ARG A 250 -5.18 -17.99 2.50
C ARG A 250 -6.43 -17.63 3.32
N HIS A 251 -7.24 -18.62 3.67
CA HIS A 251 -8.47 -18.42 4.44
C HIS A 251 -8.17 -17.98 5.88
N GLU A 252 -7.17 -18.61 6.50
CA GLU A 252 -6.66 -18.24 7.82
C GLU A 252 -6.09 -16.81 7.83
N ARG A 253 -5.23 -16.47 6.87
CA ARG A 253 -4.70 -15.10 6.72
C ARG A 253 -5.81 -14.07 6.60
N SER A 254 -6.82 -14.35 5.77
CA SER A 254 -7.99 -13.47 5.62
C SER A 254 -8.77 -13.30 6.92
N ALA A 255 -8.94 -14.35 7.71
CA ALA A 255 -9.62 -14.26 9.00
C ALA A 255 -8.87 -13.35 9.98
N ILE A 256 -7.55 -13.53 10.09
CA ILE A 256 -6.68 -12.73 10.96
C ILE A 256 -6.65 -11.26 10.50
N ALA A 257 -6.40 -11.00 9.21
CA ALA A 257 -6.35 -9.65 8.67
C ALA A 257 -7.67 -8.89 8.88
N ARG A 258 -8.81 -9.58 8.72
CA ARG A 258 -10.14 -8.99 8.95
C ARG A 258 -10.38 -8.63 10.41
N LEU A 259 -9.95 -9.46 11.37
CA LEU A 259 -10.03 -9.14 12.79
C LEU A 259 -9.13 -7.95 13.13
N ARG A 260 -7.86 -8.00 12.73
CA ARG A 260 -6.89 -6.94 13.00
C ARG A 260 -7.34 -5.59 12.46
N CYS A 261 -7.86 -5.56 11.23
CA CYS A 261 -8.34 -4.33 10.58
C CYS A 261 -9.78 -3.92 10.94
N GLY A 262 -10.44 -4.60 11.89
CA GLY A 262 -11.79 -4.24 12.34
C GLY A 262 -12.89 -4.39 11.29
N VAL A 263 -12.77 -5.40 10.41
CA VAL A 263 -13.74 -5.70 9.33
C VAL A 263 -14.24 -7.14 9.35
N PHE A 264 -13.95 -7.90 10.41
CA PHE A 264 -14.59 -9.20 10.62
C PHE A 264 -16.10 -8.99 10.86
N PRO A 265 -16.99 -9.88 10.38
CA PRO A 265 -18.45 -9.70 10.44
C PRO A 265 -19.05 -9.92 11.84
N LEU A 266 -18.57 -9.14 12.80
CA LEU A 266 -19.07 -9.01 14.17
C LEU A 266 -20.06 -7.85 14.25
N GLU A 267 -20.96 -7.86 15.24
CA GLU A 267 -21.98 -6.83 15.41
C GLU A 267 -21.36 -5.46 15.74
N ILE A 268 -20.14 -5.37 16.30
CA ILE A 268 -19.41 -4.10 16.44
C ILE A 268 -19.22 -3.36 15.10
N GLU A 269 -19.06 -4.10 13.99
CA GLU A 269 -18.93 -3.55 12.64
C GLU A 269 -20.27 -3.59 11.88
N LYS A 270 -21.01 -4.71 11.92
CA LYS A 270 -22.30 -4.82 11.23
C LYS A 270 -23.34 -3.84 11.77
N GLY A 271 -23.38 -3.62 13.08
CA GLY A 271 -24.26 -2.66 13.74
C GLY A 271 -23.91 -1.21 13.39
N ARG A 272 -22.65 -0.91 13.09
CA ARG A 272 -22.21 0.42 12.64
C ARG A 272 -22.89 0.84 11.34
N TYR A 273 -23.01 -0.07 10.36
CA TYR A 273 -23.72 0.22 9.10
C TYR A 273 -25.23 0.48 9.30
N ARG A 274 -25.80 0.03 10.42
CA ARG A 274 -27.19 0.27 10.80
C ARG A 274 -27.38 1.44 11.77
N GLY A 275 -26.32 2.19 12.08
CA GLY A 275 -26.38 3.30 13.02
C GLY A 275 -26.60 2.90 14.49
N VAL A 276 -26.39 1.63 14.86
CA VAL A 276 -26.54 1.18 16.25
C VAL A 276 -25.40 1.74 17.12
N PRO A 277 -25.69 2.35 18.28
CA PRO A 277 -24.67 2.79 19.24
C PRO A 277 -23.72 1.65 19.65
N ALA A 278 -22.43 1.94 19.87
CA ALA A 278 -21.40 0.91 20.04
C ALA A 278 -21.66 -0.04 21.22
N ASP A 279 -22.13 0.51 22.34
CA ASP A 279 -22.58 -0.17 23.56
C ASP A 279 -23.79 -1.09 23.33
N ARG A 280 -24.56 -0.85 22.25
CA ARG A 280 -25.74 -1.65 21.88
C ARG A 280 -25.49 -2.62 20.74
N ARG A 281 -24.24 -2.79 20.29
CA ARG A 281 -23.88 -3.74 19.22
C ARG A 281 -23.67 -5.15 19.80
N LEU A 282 -24.76 -5.72 20.30
CA LEU A 282 -24.76 -6.93 21.12
C LEU A 282 -24.53 -8.22 20.32
N CYS A 283 -23.90 -9.20 20.97
CA CYS A 283 -23.64 -10.53 20.43
C CYS A 283 -24.93 -11.33 20.24
N LYS A 284 -25.28 -11.55 18.98
CA LYS A 284 -26.47 -12.33 18.59
C LYS A 284 -26.28 -13.84 18.72
N VAL A 285 -25.04 -14.29 18.85
CA VAL A 285 -24.70 -15.71 18.98
C VAL A 285 -24.97 -16.18 20.41
N CYS A 286 -24.34 -15.55 21.41
CA CYS A 286 -24.48 -15.93 22.80
C CYS A 286 -25.69 -15.29 23.50
N ARG A 287 -26.14 -14.11 23.04
CA ARG A 287 -27.29 -13.36 23.58
C ARG A 287 -27.19 -13.03 25.09
N THR A 288 -25.99 -12.94 25.64
CA THR A 288 -25.75 -12.57 27.05
C THR A 288 -25.87 -11.06 27.32
N GLY A 289 -26.26 -10.26 26.32
CA GLY A 289 -26.26 -8.79 26.42
C GLY A 289 -24.89 -8.14 26.31
N SER A 290 -23.83 -8.90 25.98
CA SER A 290 -22.47 -8.36 25.78
C SER A 290 -22.28 -7.78 24.38
N VAL A 291 -21.46 -6.73 24.25
CA VAL A 291 -21.03 -6.18 22.94
C VAL A 291 -20.21 -7.22 22.18
N GLU A 292 -20.47 -7.38 20.88
CA GLU A 292 -19.74 -8.33 20.03
C GLU A 292 -18.56 -7.67 19.31
N ASP A 293 -17.48 -7.47 20.05
CA ASP A 293 -16.18 -7.06 19.50
C ASP A 293 -15.20 -8.24 19.37
N GLU A 294 -13.99 -7.97 18.89
CA GLU A 294 -12.94 -8.95 18.67
C GLU A 294 -12.52 -9.64 19.97
N LYS A 295 -12.53 -8.93 21.11
CA LYS A 295 -12.19 -9.50 22.42
C LYS A 295 -13.29 -10.45 22.89
N HIS A 296 -14.55 -10.05 22.83
CA HIS A 296 -15.66 -10.94 23.14
C HIS A 296 -15.64 -12.19 22.25
N PHE A 297 -15.42 -12.00 20.96
CA PHE A 297 -15.36 -13.09 19.98
C PHE A 297 -14.26 -14.12 20.30
N LEU A 298 -13.05 -13.66 20.65
CA LEU A 298 -11.91 -14.54 20.92
C LEU A 298 -11.83 -15.07 22.36
N LEU A 299 -12.25 -14.28 23.35
CA LEU A 299 -11.94 -14.54 24.77
C LEU A 299 -13.17 -14.84 25.64
N HIS A 300 -14.36 -14.31 25.34
CA HIS A 300 -15.46 -14.30 26.32
C HIS A 300 -16.75 -14.98 25.86
N CYS A 301 -17.02 -15.06 24.56
CA CYS A 301 -18.29 -15.60 24.06
C CYS A 301 -18.54 -17.02 24.59
N PRO A 302 -19.57 -17.26 25.42
CA PRO A 302 -19.76 -18.58 26.06
C PRO A 302 -20.13 -19.66 25.06
N THR A 303 -20.71 -19.30 23.91
CA THR A 303 -21.00 -20.25 22.82
C THR A 303 -19.75 -20.93 22.27
N TYR A 304 -18.58 -20.30 22.39
CA TYR A 304 -17.30 -20.85 21.91
C TYR A 304 -16.42 -21.39 23.05
N SER A 305 -16.96 -21.60 24.25
CA SER A 305 -16.17 -21.98 25.44
C SER A 305 -15.36 -23.26 25.23
N LEU A 306 -15.98 -24.30 24.67
CA LEU A 306 -15.31 -25.57 24.41
C LEU A 306 -14.13 -25.41 23.44
N GLN A 307 -14.35 -24.72 22.32
CA GLN A 307 -13.33 -24.51 21.29
C GLN A 307 -12.23 -23.59 21.81
N ARG A 308 -12.58 -22.57 22.60
CA ARG A 308 -11.64 -21.61 23.17
C ARG A 308 -10.74 -22.26 24.23
N ASN A 309 -11.29 -23.11 25.09
CA ASN A 309 -10.50 -23.83 26.08
C ASN A 309 -9.48 -24.75 25.40
N ARG A 310 -9.87 -25.42 24.31
CA ARG A 310 -8.93 -26.19 23.47
C ARG A 310 -7.83 -25.31 22.88
N MET A 311 -8.21 -24.17 22.29
CA MET A 311 -7.26 -23.20 21.75
C MET A 311 -6.25 -22.72 22.82
N PHE A 312 -6.72 -22.41 24.03
CA PHE A 312 -5.84 -21.99 25.14
C PHE A 312 -4.89 -23.11 25.57
N MET A 313 -5.37 -24.35 25.72
CA MET A 313 -4.50 -25.50 26.02
C MET A 313 -3.43 -25.71 24.94
N ASP A 314 -3.81 -25.64 23.66
CA ASP A 314 -2.87 -25.76 22.54
C ASP A 314 -1.80 -24.65 22.59
N CYS A 315 -2.20 -23.42 22.93
CA CYS A 315 -1.27 -22.30 23.10
C CYS A 315 -0.31 -22.53 24.28
N GLN A 316 -0.81 -22.97 25.43
CA GLN A 316 0.00 -23.26 26.62
C GLN A 316 1.05 -24.33 26.30
N GLN A 317 0.64 -25.44 25.68
CA GLN A 317 1.52 -26.54 25.32
C GLN A 317 2.57 -26.13 24.28
N ARG A 318 2.15 -25.40 23.24
CA ARG A 318 3.05 -25.09 22.10
C ARG A 318 4.06 -24.00 22.42
N TYR A 319 3.70 -23.04 23.27
CA TYR A 319 4.51 -21.86 23.54
C TYR A 319 5.01 -21.78 24.98
N ASN A 320 4.75 -22.82 25.80
CA ASN A 320 5.14 -22.88 27.20
C ASN A 320 4.77 -21.61 27.99
N CYS A 321 3.55 -21.12 27.77
CA CYS A 321 3.03 -19.90 28.38
C CYS A 321 1.88 -20.23 29.33
N ASN A 322 1.76 -19.52 30.45
CA ASN A 322 0.62 -19.70 31.35
C ASN A 322 -0.50 -18.74 30.97
N PHE A 323 -1.33 -19.16 30.02
CA PHE A 323 -2.49 -18.37 29.58
C PHE A 323 -3.41 -17.99 30.74
N ASP A 324 -3.64 -18.87 31.72
CA ASP A 324 -4.62 -18.61 32.76
C ASP A 324 -4.25 -17.39 33.61
N ASN A 325 -2.96 -17.16 33.79
CA ASN A 325 -2.42 -16.01 34.53
C ASN A 325 -2.26 -14.73 33.69
N MET A 326 -2.44 -14.80 32.37
CA MET A 326 -2.32 -13.62 31.50
C MET A 326 -3.57 -12.74 31.59
N SER A 327 -3.35 -11.42 31.55
CA SER A 327 -4.45 -10.46 31.38
C SER A 327 -5.16 -10.69 30.04
N ASP A 328 -6.42 -10.29 29.92
CA ASP A 328 -7.14 -10.39 28.65
C ASP A 328 -6.45 -9.61 27.52
N MET A 329 -5.80 -8.50 27.85
CA MET A 329 -5.04 -7.73 26.86
C MET A 329 -3.84 -8.52 26.36
N ASP A 330 -3.09 -9.18 27.25
CA ASP A 330 -1.92 -9.96 26.88
C ASP A 330 -2.33 -11.22 26.10
N LYS A 331 -3.39 -11.91 26.52
CA LYS A 331 -4.00 -13.03 25.77
C LYS A 331 -4.35 -12.59 24.36
N PHE A 332 -5.04 -11.46 24.23
CA PHE A 332 -5.48 -10.93 22.95
C PHE A 332 -4.31 -10.57 22.03
N LYS A 333 -3.31 -9.85 22.56
CA LYS A 333 -2.09 -9.48 21.82
C LYS A 333 -1.32 -10.71 21.38
N PHE A 334 -1.14 -11.68 22.27
CA PHE A 334 -0.44 -12.93 21.96
C PHE A 334 -1.14 -13.69 20.84
N LEU A 335 -2.46 -13.90 20.93
CA LEU A 335 -3.22 -14.68 19.95
C LEU A 335 -3.09 -14.08 18.55
N LEU A 336 -3.23 -12.75 18.44
CA LEU A 336 -3.18 -12.06 17.16
C LEU A 336 -1.75 -11.75 16.69
N SER A 337 -0.71 -12.13 17.43
CA SER A 337 0.71 -11.98 17.03
C SER A 337 1.44 -13.32 16.95
N ALA A 338 1.93 -13.85 18.07
CA ALA A 338 2.72 -15.08 18.12
C ALA A 338 1.85 -16.35 17.96
N GLY A 339 0.62 -16.32 18.49
CA GLY A 339 -0.32 -17.45 18.51
C GLY A 339 -1.15 -17.63 17.23
N VAL A 340 -0.84 -16.88 16.17
CA VAL A 340 -1.64 -16.74 14.94
C VAL A 340 -2.01 -18.06 14.28
N LYS A 341 -1.12 -19.06 14.29
CA LYS A 341 -1.39 -20.39 13.72
C LYS A 341 -2.48 -21.16 14.45
N ILE A 342 -2.58 -20.98 15.76
CA ILE A 342 -3.57 -21.69 16.59
C ILE A 342 -4.89 -20.94 16.53
N VAL A 343 -4.86 -19.62 16.73
CA VAL A 343 -6.08 -18.81 16.68
C VAL A 343 -6.71 -18.79 15.29
N SER A 344 -5.95 -18.89 14.19
CA SER A 344 -6.52 -18.96 12.84
C SER A 344 -7.38 -20.20 12.62
N LYS A 345 -6.92 -21.35 13.12
CA LYS A 345 -7.69 -22.61 13.09
C LYS A 345 -8.94 -22.50 13.96
N PHE A 346 -8.79 -21.93 15.16
CA PHE A 346 -9.93 -21.65 16.04
C PHE A 346 -10.98 -20.78 15.34
N ILE A 347 -10.58 -19.65 14.76
CA ILE A 347 -11.49 -18.72 14.07
C ILE A 347 -12.21 -19.43 12.93
N THR A 348 -11.50 -20.24 12.16
CA THR A 348 -12.09 -21.01 11.05
C THR A 348 -13.17 -21.97 11.57
N ASN A 349 -12.87 -22.75 12.62
CA ASN A 349 -13.81 -23.67 13.25
C ASN A 349 -15.06 -22.97 13.81
N ILE A 350 -14.88 -21.87 14.57
CA ILE A 350 -16.03 -21.17 15.17
C ILE A 350 -16.84 -20.36 14.16
N SER A 351 -16.29 -20.06 12.98
CA SER A 351 -17.03 -19.37 11.92
C SER A 351 -18.19 -20.21 11.38
N ASP A 352 -18.04 -21.53 11.33
CA ASP A 352 -19.12 -22.45 10.92
C ASP A 352 -20.21 -22.52 11.99
N ILE A 353 -19.81 -22.68 13.26
CA ILE A 353 -20.73 -22.66 14.42
C ILE A 353 -21.54 -21.36 14.44
N ARG A 354 -20.86 -20.23 14.22
CA ARG A 354 -21.48 -18.91 14.15
C ARG A 354 -22.52 -18.85 13.03
N THR A 355 -22.17 -19.30 11.84
CA THR A 355 -23.05 -19.26 10.66
C THR A 355 -24.31 -20.09 10.91
N GLN A 356 -24.15 -21.32 11.39
CA GLN A 356 -25.27 -22.20 11.73
C GLN A 356 -26.16 -21.60 12.83
N THR A 357 -25.56 -21.00 13.86
CA THR A 357 -26.29 -20.40 14.98
C THR A 357 -27.10 -19.19 14.52
N LEU A 358 -26.55 -18.37 13.62
CA LEU A 358 -27.26 -17.21 13.08
C LEU A 358 -28.36 -17.61 12.08
N MET A 359 -28.17 -18.70 11.31
CA MET A 359 -29.19 -19.20 10.36
C MET A 359 -30.39 -19.84 11.04
N ARG A 360 -30.20 -20.67 12.08
CA ARG A 360 -31.31 -21.32 12.81
C ARG A 360 -32.24 -20.34 13.54
N LYS A 361 -31.89 -19.06 13.55
CA LYS A 361 -32.50 -18.02 14.39
C LYS A 361 -33.04 -16.84 13.56
N ASN A 362 -32.95 -16.92 12.22
CA ASN A 362 -33.73 -16.14 11.26
C ASN A 362 -34.86 -17.03 10.74
#